data_AF-A0A3N2JK01-F1
#
_entry.id   AF-A0A3N2JK01-F1
#
_cell.length_a   1.000
_cell.length_b   1.000
_cell.length_c   1.000
_cell.angle_alpha   90.00
_cell.angle_beta   90.00
_cell.angle_gamma   90.00
#
_symmetry.space_group_name_H-M   'P 1'
#
loop_
_entity.id
_entity.type
_entity.pdbx_description
1 polymer ?
#
loop_
_entity_poly.entity_id
_entity_poly.type
_entity_poly.pdbx_seq_one_letter_code
_entity_poly.pdbx_strand_id
1 'polypeptide(L)'
;MASAGTATLRGVTLTTVLAPPDVRGADVRYCDVRYCTGEDGLPVGSHDRAGWLAARRTGVTATDCTKIVRGDGTPSVQRAGLLEKKVFGAPDREFWGYAHGREREPVIAAWVREEYGIEPNALLCAGADARHLATPDGIGAGVVAEIKTSVLPLRRAMGRYRDQVQWQLHVTGAERSLFVVENRYTLEREVTWVERDEVRLAVLVDHADAFLDELAALRTEVAERRRRMAERRRRDR
;
A
#
# COMPACT_ATOMS: atom_id res chain seq x y z
N MET A 1 -31.33 27.80 -11.13
CA MET A 1 -30.73 27.84 -9.78
C MET A 1 -30.91 26.47 -9.14
N ALA A 2 -29.87 25.64 -9.20
CA ALA A 2 -29.82 24.36 -8.52
C ALA A 2 -28.48 24.27 -7.81
N SER A 3 -28.53 24.27 -6.49
CA SER A 3 -27.41 24.16 -5.57
C SER A 3 -26.92 22.71 -5.58
N ALA A 4 -25.67 22.48 -5.97
CA ALA A 4 -24.98 21.22 -5.71
C ALA A 4 -24.36 21.32 -4.31
N GLY A 5 -24.91 20.56 -3.37
CA GLY A 5 -24.41 20.47 -2.00
C GLY A 5 -23.20 19.54 -1.92
N THR A 6 -22.06 20.08 -1.49
CA THR A 6 -20.86 19.32 -1.16
C THR A 6 -20.92 18.91 0.31
N ALA A 7 -21.13 17.62 0.58
CA ALA A 7 -20.98 17.07 1.92
C ALA A 7 -19.52 16.64 2.13
N THR A 8 -18.83 17.31 3.05
CA THR A 8 -17.45 17.00 3.43
C THR A 8 -17.43 16.15 4.68
N LEU A 9 -16.92 14.92 4.57
CA LEU A 9 -16.48 14.12 5.72
C LEU A 9 -15.04 13.67 5.47
N ARG A 10 -14.11 14.31 6.19
CA ARG A 10 -12.73 13.85 6.48
C ARG A 10 -11.78 13.64 5.28
N GLY A 11 -11.59 14.68 4.47
CA GLY A 11 -10.25 15.03 3.97
C GLY A 11 -9.51 14.03 3.08
N VAL A 12 -10.21 13.21 2.28
CA VAL A 12 -9.60 12.46 1.17
C VAL A 12 -10.45 12.69 -0.06
N THR A 13 -9.89 13.40 -1.04
CA THR A 13 -10.50 13.57 -2.36
C THR A 13 -9.93 12.49 -3.29
N LEU A 14 -10.81 11.68 -3.87
CA LEU A 14 -10.46 10.78 -4.96
C LEU A 14 -10.59 11.55 -6.27
N THR A 15 -9.47 11.79 -6.95
CA THR A 15 -9.46 12.25 -8.33
C THR A 15 -8.73 11.21 -9.16
N THR A 16 -9.40 10.68 -10.18
CA THR A 16 -8.77 9.79 -11.16
C THR A 16 -7.75 10.59 -11.96
N VAL A 17 -6.47 10.29 -11.82
CA VAL A 17 -5.41 10.82 -12.68
C VAL A 17 -5.10 9.75 -13.72
N LEU A 18 -5.48 9.99 -14.97
CA LEU A 18 -5.05 9.16 -16.11
C LEU A 18 -3.52 9.24 -16.24
N ALA A 19 -2.90 8.11 -16.59
CA ALA A 19 -1.46 7.93 -16.75
C ALA A 19 -0.80 9.02 -17.65
N PRO A 20 0.52 9.28 -17.51
CA PRO A 20 1.23 10.21 -18.38
C PRO A 20 1.13 9.79 -19.85
N PRO A 21 1.07 10.75 -20.81
CA PRO A 21 0.87 10.42 -22.21
C PRO A 21 2.14 9.91 -22.90
N ASP A 22 1.89 8.93 -23.77
CA ASP A 22 2.64 8.45 -24.95
C ASP A 22 3.79 7.44 -24.78
N VAL A 23 3.48 6.19 -25.17
CA VAL A 23 4.31 5.39 -26.10
C VAL A 23 3.41 4.52 -26.99
N ARG A 24 3.33 4.93 -28.24
CA ARG A 24 2.71 4.32 -29.44
C ARG A 24 2.54 2.79 -29.48
N GLY A 25 1.32 2.38 -29.88
CA GLY A 25 1.08 1.21 -30.73
C GLY A 25 0.58 -0.05 -30.01
N ALA A 26 -0.60 -0.52 -30.44
CA ALA A 26 -1.37 -1.67 -29.95
C ALA A 26 -2.35 -1.37 -28.80
N ASP A 27 -3.49 -2.06 -28.87
CA ASP A 27 -4.68 -1.95 -28.03
C ASP A 27 -4.38 -2.50 -26.62
N VAL A 28 -3.54 -1.77 -25.88
CA VAL A 28 -3.06 -2.12 -24.55
C VAL A 28 -4.04 -1.56 -23.52
N ARG A 29 -4.81 -2.43 -22.86
CA ARG A 29 -5.63 -2.04 -21.70
C ARG A 29 -4.70 -1.71 -20.54
N TYR A 30 -4.51 -0.42 -20.26
CA TYR A 30 -3.93 0.02 -18.99
C TYR A 30 -4.91 -0.30 -17.86
N CYS A 31 -4.41 -0.77 -16.72
CA CYS A 31 -5.21 -0.74 -15.50
C CYS A 31 -5.40 0.74 -15.10
N ASP A 32 -6.63 1.15 -14.86
CA ASP A 32 -6.95 2.48 -14.31
C ASP A 32 -6.50 2.54 -12.84
N VAL A 33 -5.19 2.64 -12.63
CA VAL A 33 -4.59 2.79 -11.31
C VAL A 33 -4.96 4.16 -10.77
N ARG A 34 -5.65 4.18 -9.62
CA ARG A 34 -5.96 5.42 -8.90
C ARG A 34 -4.86 5.70 -7.90
N TYR A 35 -4.57 6.98 -7.68
CA TYR A 35 -3.58 7.40 -6.69
C TYR A 35 -4.25 8.19 -5.57
N CYS A 36 -3.75 8.01 -4.35
CA CYS A 36 -4.05 8.92 -3.24
C CYS A 36 -3.48 10.29 -3.56
N THR A 37 -4.25 11.34 -3.27
CA THR A 37 -3.81 12.72 -3.47
C THR A 37 -3.69 13.47 -2.14
N GLY A 38 -2.80 14.46 -2.11
CA GLY A 38 -2.67 15.42 -1.01
C GLY A 38 -3.78 16.48 -1.04
N GLU A 39 -3.71 17.43 -0.11
CA GLU A 39 -4.63 18.58 -0.08
C GLU A 39 -4.49 19.49 -1.32
N ASP A 40 -3.32 19.46 -1.95
CA ASP A 40 -2.99 20.13 -3.22
C ASP A 40 -3.53 19.39 -4.46
N GLY A 41 -4.15 18.22 -4.29
CA GLY A 41 -4.65 17.38 -5.36
C GLY A 41 -3.57 16.60 -6.12
N LEU A 42 -2.31 16.65 -5.67
CA LEU A 42 -1.20 15.93 -6.30
C LEU A 42 -1.05 14.51 -5.72
N PRO A 43 -0.64 13.51 -6.51
CA PRO A 43 -0.39 12.16 -6.01
C PRO A 43 0.66 12.13 -4.88
N VAL A 44 0.32 11.49 -3.76
CA VAL A 44 1.27 11.31 -2.66
C VAL A 44 2.19 10.12 -2.94
N GLY A 45 3.47 10.28 -2.63
CA GLY A 45 4.47 9.25 -2.84
C GLY A 45 5.66 9.40 -1.90
N SER A 46 6.63 8.49 -2.03
CA SER A 46 7.79 8.45 -1.13
C SER A 46 8.65 9.73 -1.15
N HIS A 47 8.51 10.59 -2.18
CA HIS A 47 9.15 11.91 -2.28
C HIS A 47 8.71 12.87 -1.17
N ASP A 48 7.46 12.76 -0.68
CA ASP A 48 7.00 13.36 0.57
C ASP A 48 6.74 12.25 1.59
N ARG A 49 7.80 11.85 2.28
CA ARG A 49 7.72 10.77 3.27
C ARG A 49 6.69 11.04 4.37
N ALA A 50 6.52 12.29 4.79
CA ALA A 50 5.62 12.63 5.89
C ALA A 50 4.16 12.51 5.45
N GLY A 51 3.80 13.11 4.32
CA GLY A 51 2.46 13.00 3.73
C GLY A 51 2.13 11.57 3.32
N TRP A 52 3.08 10.84 2.73
CA TRP A 52 2.92 9.44 2.36
C TRP A 52 2.66 8.54 3.58
N LEU A 53 3.43 8.70 4.66
CA LEU A 53 3.18 7.95 5.90
C LEU A 53 1.84 8.34 6.54
N ALA A 54 1.43 9.60 6.44
CA ALA A 54 0.13 10.05 6.94
C ALA A 54 -1.03 9.42 6.16
N ALA A 55 -0.98 9.47 4.83
CA ALA A 55 -1.96 8.83 3.94
C ALA A 55 -2.03 7.33 4.20
N ARG A 56 -0.89 6.64 4.32
CA ARG A 56 -0.86 5.21 4.65
C ARG A 56 -1.50 4.85 5.99
N ARG A 57 -1.67 5.79 6.93
CA ARG A 57 -2.39 5.52 8.18
C ARG A 57 -3.92 5.53 8.00
N THR A 58 -4.46 6.11 6.94
CA THR A 58 -5.91 6.23 6.77
C THR A 58 -6.58 4.91 6.37
N GLY A 59 -5.82 4.02 5.70
CA GLY A 59 -6.31 2.75 5.18
C GLY A 59 -5.45 1.53 5.54
N VAL A 60 -5.69 0.41 4.87
CA VAL A 60 -4.90 -0.83 4.92
C VAL A 60 -3.94 -0.86 3.74
N THR A 61 -2.64 -0.99 3.99
CA THR A 61 -1.62 -1.10 2.95
C THR A 61 -1.29 -2.56 2.62
N ALA A 62 -0.67 -2.81 1.47
CA ALA A 62 -0.15 -4.14 1.12
C ALA A 62 0.76 -4.75 2.20
N THR A 63 1.56 -3.93 2.89
CA THR A 63 2.39 -4.42 4.00
C THR A 63 1.60 -4.72 5.27
N ASP A 64 0.42 -4.10 5.45
CA ASP A 64 -0.43 -4.29 6.63
C ASP A 64 -1.24 -5.59 6.56
N CYS A 65 -1.68 -6.01 5.36
CA CYS A 65 -2.48 -7.23 5.22
C CYS A 65 -1.76 -8.46 5.80
N THR A 66 -0.42 -8.50 5.64
CA THR A 66 0.46 -9.55 6.21
C THR A 66 0.45 -9.62 7.74
N LYS A 67 0.01 -8.55 8.40
CA LYS A 67 -0.07 -8.40 9.86
C LYS A 67 -1.49 -8.52 10.39
N ILE A 68 -2.48 -8.60 9.50
CA ILE A 68 -3.91 -8.64 9.80
C ILE A 68 -4.39 -10.09 9.89
N VAL A 69 -4.04 -10.92 8.92
CA VAL A 69 -4.52 -12.31 8.79
C VAL A 69 -3.37 -13.23 8.40
N ARG A 70 -3.42 -14.49 8.87
CA ARG A 70 -2.44 -15.53 8.58
C ARG A 70 -2.81 -16.29 7.31
N GLY A 71 -1.87 -17.10 6.81
CA GLY A 71 -2.07 -17.92 5.61
C GLY A 71 -3.24 -18.91 5.71
N ASP A 72 -3.57 -19.35 6.93
CA ASP A 72 -4.71 -20.24 7.22
C ASP A 72 -6.06 -19.50 7.38
N GLY A 73 -6.07 -18.17 7.23
CA GLY A 73 -7.28 -17.35 7.39
C GLY A 73 -7.57 -16.92 8.84
N THR A 74 -6.76 -17.31 9.82
CA THR A 74 -6.96 -16.86 11.20
C THR A 74 -6.38 -15.46 11.45
N PRO A 75 -6.95 -14.65 12.35
CA PRO A 75 -6.37 -13.35 12.71
C PRO A 75 -4.92 -13.45 13.17
N SER A 76 -4.08 -12.54 12.69
CA SER A 76 -2.68 -12.47 13.10
C SER A 76 -2.53 -11.85 14.49
N VAL A 77 -1.57 -12.35 15.27
CA VAL A 77 -1.22 -11.78 16.59
C VAL A 77 -0.64 -10.36 16.49
N GLN A 78 -0.23 -9.95 15.28
CA GLN A 78 0.29 -8.61 15.03
C GLN A 78 -0.82 -7.57 14.81
N ARG A 79 -2.08 -8.01 14.65
CA ARG A 79 -3.23 -7.14 14.32
C ARG A 79 -3.42 -6.03 15.36
N ALA A 80 -3.41 -6.36 16.65
CA ALA A 80 -3.59 -5.38 17.73
C ALA A 80 -2.48 -4.31 17.72
N GLY A 81 -1.21 -4.72 17.60
CA GLY A 81 -0.10 -3.77 17.52
C GLY A 81 -0.13 -2.90 16.27
N LEU A 82 -0.62 -3.43 15.15
CA LEU A 82 -0.86 -2.64 13.94
C LEU A 82 -1.97 -1.59 14.17
N LEU A 83 -3.06 -1.96 14.84
CA LEU A 83 -4.16 -1.05 15.17
C LEU A 83 -3.66 0.14 15.99
N GLU A 84 -2.91 -0.13 17.08
CA GLU A 84 -2.29 0.91 17.90
C GLU A 84 -1.36 1.80 17.07
N LYS A 85 -0.51 1.20 16.22
CA LYS A 85 0.39 1.96 15.34
C LYS A 85 -0.39 2.89 14.41
N LYS A 86 -1.51 2.46 13.84
CA LYS A 86 -2.37 3.26 12.95
C LYS A 86 -3.08 4.42 13.64
N VAL A 87 -3.32 4.29 14.96
CA VAL A 87 -3.96 5.34 15.78
C VAL A 87 -2.94 6.33 16.32
N PHE A 88 -1.82 5.85 16.85
CA PHE A 88 -0.86 6.68 17.59
C PHE A 88 0.33 7.13 16.74
N GLY A 89 0.56 6.53 15.56
CA GLY A 89 1.59 6.97 14.63
C GLY A 89 3.01 6.56 15.02
N ALA A 90 3.20 5.36 15.59
CA ALA A 90 4.54 4.88 15.93
C ALA A 90 5.41 4.70 14.66
N PRO A 91 6.70 5.10 14.70
CA PRO A 91 7.60 4.93 13.56
C PRO A 91 7.81 3.46 13.23
N ASP A 92 8.10 3.18 11.97
CA ASP A 92 8.63 1.87 11.59
C ASP A 92 10.01 1.67 12.18
N ARG A 93 10.31 0.43 12.58
CA ARG A 93 11.66 0.07 13.02
C ARG A 93 12.58 0.18 11.82
N GLU A 94 13.74 0.82 11.99
CA GLU A 94 14.78 0.82 10.97
C GLU A 94 15.75 -0.32 11.21
N PHE A 95 16.14 -1.00 10.13
CA PHE A 95 17.14 -2.05 10.12
C PHE A 95 18.11 -1.77 8.98
N TRP A 96 19.38 -2.17 9.15
CA TRP A 96 20.43 -1.97 8.15
C TRP A 96 20.04 -2.51 6.76
N GLY A 97 19.30 -3.63 6.71
CA GLY A 97 18.83 -4.23 5.46
C GLY A 97 17.90 -3.33 4.64
N TYR A 98 17.22 -2.35 5.26
CA TYR A 98 16.41 -1.37 4.54
C TYR A 98 17.24 -0.32 3.83
N ALA A 99 18.43 0.04 4.36
CA ALA A 99 19.32 0.96 3.66
C ALA A 99 19.80 0.36 2.33
N HIS A 100 20.25 -0.89 2.37
CA HIS A 100 20.63 -1.63 1.17
C HIS A 100 19.44 -1.80 0.20
N GLY A 101 18.24 -2.11 0.71
CA GLY A 101 17.04 -2.18 -0.13
C GLY A 101 16.78 -0.87 -0.89
N ARG A 102 16.79 0.28 -0.20
CA ARG A 102 16.57 1.60 -0.83
C ARG A 102 17.63 1.96 -1.87
N GLU A 103 18.87 1.53 -1.67
CA GLU A 103 19.96 1.75 -2.63
C GLU A 103 19.78 0.90 -3.89
N ARG A 104 19.36 -0.36 -3.73
CA ARG A 104 19.25 -1.32 -4.83
C ARG A 104 17.96 -1.22 -5.62
N GLU A 105 16.85 -0.84 -4.98
CA GLU A 105 15.52 -0.79 -5.59
C GLU A 105 15.50 0.02 -6.90
N PRO A 106 16.06 1.25 -7.01
CA PRO A 106 16.07 1.99 -8.27
C PRO A 106 16.84 1.29 -9.40
N VAL A 107 17.92 0.57 -9.06
CA VAL A 107 18.72 -0.18 -10.04
C VAL A 107 17.94 -1.37 -10.58
N ILE A 108 17.27 -2.10 -9.70
CA ILE A 108 16.44 -3.24 -10.08
C ILE A 108 15.21 -2.77 -10.85
N ALA A 109 14.59 -1.65 -10.45
CA ALA A 109 13.44 -1.08 -11.15
C ALA A 109 13.78 -0.61 -12.56
N ALA A 110 14.97 -0.03 -12.78
CA ALA A 110 15.46 0.31 -14.12
C ALA A 110 15.60 -0.94 -15.00
N TRP A 111 16.19 -2.01 -14.45
CA TRP A 111 16.28 -3.31 -15.14
C TRP A 111 14.90 -3.92 -15.42
N VAL A 112 13.96 -3.84 -14.47
CA VAL A 112 12.57 -4.31 -14.65
C VAL A 112 11.87 -3.56 -15.78
N ARG A 113 12.07 -2.24 -15.89
CA ARG A 113 11.55 -1.45 -17.00
C ARG A 113 12.12 -1.89 -18.34
N GLU A 114 13.43 -2.08 -18.41
CA GLU A 114 14.12 -2.49 -19.65
C GLU A 114 13.71 -3.88 -20.12
N GLU A 115 13.60 -4.85 -19.21
CA GLU A 115 13.30 -6.25 -19.56
C GLU A 115 11.81 -6.55 -19.70
N TYR A 116 10.94 -5.87 -18.95
CA TYR A 116 9.52 -6.20 -18.84
C TYR A 116 8.56 -5.06 -19.19
N GLY A 117 9.07 -3.85 -19.47
CA GLY A 117 8.23 -2.69 -19.78
C GLY A 117 7.35 -2.22 -18.62
N ILE A 118 7.79 -2.47 -17.38
CA ILE A 118 7.08 -2.04 -16.16
C ILE A 118 7.78 -0.79 -15.60
N GLU A 119 7.08 0.33 -15.56
CA GLU A 119 7.64 1.61 -15.12
C GLU A 119 7.81 1.66 -13.59
N PRO A 120 8.92 2.21 -13.06
CA PRO A 120 9.09 2.39 -11.62
C PRO A 120 7.98 3.24 -11.01
N ASN A 121 7.48 2.85 -9.84
CA ASN A 121 6.44 3.58 -9.13
C ASN A 121 6.82 3.86 -7.68
N ALA A 122 6.61 5.11 -7.27
CA ALA A 122 6.78 5.58 -5.90
C ALA A 122 5.50 6.16 -5.30
N LEU A 123 4.40 6.15 -6.05
CA LEU A 123 3.13 6.77 -5.69
C LEU A 123 2.22 5.77 -4.97
N LEU A 124 1.43 6.29 -4.04
CA LEU A 124 0.46 5.50 -3.27
C LEU A 124 -0.81 5.28 -4.10
N CYS A 125 -1.01 4.05 -4.54
CA CYS A 125 -2.21 3.63 -5.24
C CYS A 125 -3.38 3.43 -4.26
N ALA A 126 -4.59 3.67 -4.75
CA ALA A 126 -5.86 3.47 -4.06
C ALA A 126 -6.76 2.52 -4.86
N GLY A 127 -7.45 1.63 -4.14
CA GLY A 127 -8.37 0.66 -4.74
C GLY A 127 -9.72 1.24 -5.13
N ALA A 128 -10.69 0.36 -5.40
CA ALA A 128 -12.09 0.74 -5.50
C ALA A 128 -12.60 1.33 -4.17
N ASP A 129 -12.22 0.71 -3.06
CA ASP A 129 -12.27 1.35 -1.74
C ASP A 129 -11.01 2.21 -1.56
N ALA A 130 -11.18 3.50 -1.32
CA ALA A 130 -10.09 4.46 -1.11
C ALA A 130 -9.20 4.11 0.10
N ARG A 131 -9.70 3.30 1.02
CA ARG A 131 -8.98 2.82 2.21
C ARG A 131 -8.10 1.60 1.89
N HIS A 132 -8.20 1.01 0.71
CA HIS A 132 -7.33 -0.07 0.26
C HIS A 132 -6.15 0.52 -0.51
N LEU A 133 -4.95 0.38 0.06
CA LEU A 133 -3.77 1.13 -0.35
C LEU A 133 -2.62 0.21 -0.74
N ALA A 134 -1.82 0.63 -1.71
CA ALA A 134 -0.59 -0.08 -2.08
C ALA A 134 0.42 0.87 -2.71
N THR A 135 1.70 0.50 -2.63
CA THR A 135 2.77 1.16 -3.39
C THR A 135 3.54 0.02 -4.03
N PRO A 136 3.09 -0.53 -5.17
CA PRO A 136 3.90 -1.46 -5.94
C PRO A 136 5.14 -0.73 -6.45
N ASP A 137 6.25 -1.46 -6.58
CA ASP A 137 7.54 -0.90 -6.99
C ASP A 137 7.57 -0.57 -8.50
N GLY A 138 6.63 -1.13 -9.27
CA GLY A 138 6.39 -0.73 -10.66
C GLY A 138 4.95 -0.95 -11.14
N ILE A 139 4.56 -0.19 -12.16
CA ILE A 139 3.27 -0.23 -12.84
C ILE A 139 3.50 -0.43 -14.34
N GLY A 140 2.86 -1.43 -14.92
CA GLY A 140 2.84 -1.68 -16.35
C GLY A 140 1.42 -1.80 -16.87
N ALA A 141 1.28 -2.22 -18.12
CA ALA A 141 -0.02 -2.48 -18.72
C ALA A 141 -0.66 -3.76 -18.14
N GLY A 142 -1.62 -3.59 -17.22
CA GLY A 142 -2.34 -4.70 -16.59
C GLY A 142 -1.50 -5.53 -15.61
N VAL A 143 -0.28 -5.09 -15.30
CA VAL A 143 0.69 -5.78 -14.42
C VAL A 143 1.34 -4.80 -13.46
N VAL A 144 1.86 -5.33 -12.36
CA VAL A 144 2.68 -4.57 -11.40
C VAL A 144 3.99 -5.30 -11.12
N ALA A 145 4.92 -4.64 -10.43
CA ALA A 145 6.14 -5.28 -9.93
C ALA A 145 6.31 -5.07 -8.42
N GLU A 146 6.92 -6.05 -7.77
CA GLU A 146 7.34 -6.04 -6.38
C GLU A 146 8.79 -6.53 -6.30
N ILE A 147 9.67 -5.70 -5.76
CA ILE A 147 11.11 -5.88 -5.71
C ILE A 147 11.55 -6.09 -4.26
N LYS A 148 12.40 -7.10 -4.04
CA LYS A 148 12.98 -7.35 -2.73
C LYS A 148 14.46 -7.65 -2.84
N THR A 149 15.25 -7.07 -1.93
CA THR A 149 16.60 -7.58 -1.65
C THR A 149 16.53 -8.56 -0.49
N SER A 150 17.16 -9.72 -0.64
CA SER A 150 17.00 -10.83 0.30
C SER A 150 18.27 -11.65 0.44
N VAL A 151 18.43 -12.30 1.59
CA VAL A 151 19.40 -13.41 1.77
C VAL A 151 18.76 -14.78 1.51
N LEU A 152 17.44 -14.80 1.36
CA LEU A 152 16.66 -15.99 1.06
C LEU A 152 16.40 -16.10 -0.44
N PRO A 153 16.41 -17.32 -1.00
CA PRO A 153 16.04 -17.56 -2.39
C PRO A 153 14.57 -17.23 -2.63
N LEU A 154 14.22 -17.01 -3.90
CA LEU A 154 12.88 -16.59 -4.33
C LEU A 154 11.76 -17.45 -3.72
N ARG A 155 11.87 -18.78 -3.76
CA ARG A 155 10.84 -19.68 -3.22
C ARG A 155 10.52 -19.42 -1.75
N ARG A 156 11.52 -19.09 -0.93
CA ARG A 156 11.33 -18.77 0.49
C ARG A 156 10.82 -17.35 0.70
N ALA A 157 11.28 -16.40 -0.11
CA ALA A 157 10.78 -15.03 -0.07
C ALA A 157 9.29 -14.97 -0.45
N MET A 158 8.87 -15.70 -1.48
CA MET A 158 7.48 -15.78 -1.93
C MET A 158 6.51 -16.17 -0.81
N GLY A 159 6.87 -17.13 0.05
CA GLY A 159 6.03 -17.51 1.18
C GLY A 159 5.79 -16.37 2.19
N ARG A 160 6.64 -15.34 2.23
CA ARG A 160 6.51 -14.18 3.12
C ARG A 160 5.72 -13.03 2.49
N TYR A 161 5.88 -12.86 1.18
CA TYR A 161 5.36 -11.68 0.47
C TYR A 161 4.11 -11.99 -0.36
N ARG A 162 3.63 -13.24 -0.40
CA ARG A 162 2.45 -13.64 -1.18
C ARG A 162 1.25 -12.72 -0.93
N ASP A 163 0.87 -12.50 0.32
CA ASP A 163 -0.32 -11.69 0.64
C ASP A 163 -0.11 -10.21 0.32
N GLN A 164 1.13 -9.71 0.45
CA GLN A 164 1.46 -8.35 0.04
C GLN A 164 1.28 -8.17 -1.47
N VAL A 165 1.79 -9.12 -2.26
CA VAL A 165 1.66 -9.13 -3.72
C VAL A 165 0.20 -9.25 -4.14
N GLN A 166 -0.55 -10.20 -3.55
CA GLN A 166 -1.99 -10.32 -3.83
C GLN A 166 -2.72 -9.01 -3.52
N TRP A 167 -2.45 -8.39 -2.38
CA TRP A 167 -3.07 -7.10 -2.04
C TRP A 167 -2.74 -5.98 -3.05
N GLN A 168 -1.54 -5.95 -3.62
CA GLN A 168 -1.20 -5.02 -4.70
C GLN A 168 -2.06 -5.26 -5.95
N LEU A 169 -2.27 -6.52 -6.33
CA LEU A 169 -3.17 -6.88 -7.45
C LEU A 169 -4.61 -6.43 -7.16
N HIS A 170 -5.09 -6.62 -5.94
CA HIS A 170 -6.40 -6.13 -5.51
C HIS A 170 -6.54 -4.61 -5.65
N VAL A 171 -5.58 -3.86 -5.09
CA VAL A 171 -5.62 -2.39 -5.10
C VAL A 171 -5.51 -1.83 -6.52
N THR A 172 -4.64 -2.39 -7.36
CA THR A 172 -4.36 -1.85 -8.69
C THR A 172 -5.28 -2.39 -9.79
N GLY A 173 -5.99 -3.50 -9.53
CA GLY A 173 -6.75 -4.21 -10.56
C GLY A 173 -5.87 -4.97 -11.56
N ALA A 174 -4.56 -5.09 -11.31
CA ALA A 174 -3.66 -5.86 -12.16
C ALA A 174 -3.95 -7.37 -12.07
N GLU A 175 -3.69 -8.08 -13.17
CA GLU A 175 -3.93 -9.53 -13.28
C GLU A 175 -2.79 -10.35 -12.67
N ARG A 176 -1.57 -9.81 -12.69
CA ARG A 176 -0.38 -10.46 -12.15
C ARG A 176 0.71 -9.47 -11.75
N SER A 177 1.61 -9.93 -10.89
CA SER A 177 2.77 -9.16 -10.44
C SER A 177 4.05 -9.87 -10.83
N LEU A 178 5.03 -9.13 -11.35
CA LEU A 178 6.41 -9.60 -11.42
C LEU A 178 7.02 -9.47 -10.03
N PHE A 179 7.32 -10.60 -9.39
CA PHE A 179 8.03 -10.62 -8.12
C PHE A 179 9.52 -10.86 -8.35
N VAL A 180 10.34 -9.89 -7.97
CA VAL A 180 11.78 -9.90 -8.18
C VAL A 180 12.48 -10.01 -6.84
N VAL A 181 13.41 -10.96 -6.72
CA VAL A 181 14.29 -11.10 -5.57
C VAL A 181 15.72 -10.98 -6.04
N GLU A 182 16.40 -9.91 -5.62
CA GLU A 182 17.85 -9.79 -5.76
C GLU A 182 18.54 -10.33 -4.51
N ASN A 183 19.49 -11.24 -4.69
CA ASN A 183 20.33 -11.71 -3.61
C ASN A 183 21.23 -10.57 -3.11
N ARG A 184 21.21 -10.33 -1.80
CA ARG A 184 21.93 -9.22 -1.16
C ARG A 184 23.45 -9.26 -1.36
N TYR A 185 24.04 -10.44 -1.54
CA TYR A 185 25.48 -10.62 -1.61
C TYR A 185 25.98 -10.88 -3.02
N THR A 186 25.27 -11.72 -3.79
CA THR A 186 25.68 -12.08 -5.16
C THR A 186 25.12 -11.13 -6.22
N LEU A 187 24.10 -10.32 -5.86
CA LEU A 187 23.34 -9.45 -6.76
C LEU A 187 22.61 -10.21 -7.89
N GLU A 188 22.57 -11.54 -7.81
CA GLU A 188 21.80 -12.37 -8.72
C GLU A 188 20.31 -12.13 -8.52
N ARG A 189 19.56 -12.08 -9.63
CA ARG A 189 18.12 -11.83 -9.63
C ARG A 189 17.37 -13.10 -9.95
N GLU A 190 16.45 -13.46 -9.09
CA GLU A 190 15.43 -14.47 -9.35
C GLU A 190 14.09 -13.76 -9.58
N VAL A 191 13.30 -14.25 -10.53
CA VAL A 191 11.98 -13.68 -10.85
C VAL A 191 10.91 -14.75 -10.95
N THR A 192 9.67 -14.38 -10.63
CA THR A 192 8.48 -15.17 -10.93
C THR A 192 7.30 -14.25 -11.19
N TRP A 193 6.39 -14.69 -12.06
CA TRP A 193 5.06 -14.10 -12.13
C TRP A 193 4.20 -14.68 -11.01
N VAL A 194 3.42 -13.80 -10.38
CA VAL A 194 2.45 -14.14 -9.34
C VAL A 194 1.08 -13.76 -9.87
N GLU A 195 0.29 -14.77 -10.20
CA GLU A 195 -1.08 -14.61 -10.69
C GLU A 195 -2.03 -14.22 -9.55
N ARG A 196 -3.08 -13.48 -9.89
CA ARG A 196 -4.17 -13.12 -8.98
C ARG A 196 -4.90 -14.36 -8.44
N ASP A 197 -5.11 -14.40 -7.13
CA ASP A 197 -5.80 -15.46 -6.41
C ASP A 197 -7.04 -14.89 -5.73
N GLU A 198 -8.19 -14.95 -6.41
CA GLU A 198 -9.45 -14.36 -5.93
C GLU A 198 -9.94 -14.99 -4.61
N VAL A 199 -9.63 -16.28 -4.38
CA VAL A 199 -10.01 -16.96 -3.14
C VAL A 199 -9.25 -16.38 -1.97
N ARG A 200 -7.92 -16.20 -2.12
CA ARG A 200 -7.12 -15.56 -1.07
C ARG A 200 -7.50 -14.09 -0.91
N LEU A 201 -7.79 -13.38 -2.00
CA LEU A 201 -8.16 -11.97 -1.96
C LEU A 201 -9.45 -11.74 -1.17
N ALA A 202 -10.47 -12.57 -1.33
CA ALA A 202 -11.69 -12.49 -0.53
C ALA A 202 -11.38 -12.51 0.97
N VAL A 203 -10.53 -13.44 1.41
CA VAL A 203 -10.09 -13.51 2.82
C VAL A 203 -9.33 -12.24 3.24
N LEU A 204 -8.41 -11.75 2.42
CA LEU A 204 -7.65 -10.53 2.75
C LEU A 204 -8.57 -9.31 2.89
N VAL A 205 -9.55 -9.16 1.98
CA VAL A 205 -10.51 -8.05 1.97
C VAL A 205 -11.40 -8.11 3.21
N ASP A 206 -12.02 -9.26 3.50
CA ASP A 206 -12.90 -9.41 4.67
C ASP A 206 -12.19 -9.01 5.97
N HIS A 207 -10.95 -9.46 6.15
CA HIS A 207 -10.17 -9.14 7.35
C HIS A 207 -9.67 -7.69 7.39
N ALA A 208 -9.44 -7.07 6.22
CA ALA A 208 -9.07 -5.67 6.10
C ALA A 208 -10.25 -4.75 6.41
N ASP A 209 -11.45 -5.07 5.92
CA ASP A 209 -12.67 -4.30 6.19
C ASP A 209 -13.01 -4.34 7.68
N ALA A 210 -12.98 -5.53 8.29
CA ALA A 210 -13.14 -5.66 9.74
C ALA A 210 -12.07 -4.86 10.52
N PHE A 211 -10.84 -4.80 10.00
CA PHE A 211 -9.76 -4.01 10.61
C PHE A 211 -10.02 -2.51 10.53
N LEU A 212 -10.57 -2.05 9.40
CA LEU A 212 -10.91 -0.64 9.20
C LEU A 212 -12.05 -0.20 10.12
N ASP A 213 -13.01 -1.09 10.40
CA ASP A 213 -14.09 -0.83 11.35
C ASP A 213 -13.55 -0.72 12.79
N GLU A 214 -12.68 -1.65 13.21
CA GLU A 214 -11.97 -1.58 14.49
C GLU A 214 -11.15 -0.27 14.61
N LEU A 215 -10.47 0.12 13.53
CA LEU A 215 -9.67 1.35 13.48
C LEU A 215 -10.53 2.60 13.61
N ALA A 216 -11.70 2.62 12.97
CA ALA A 216 -12.65 3.73 13.06
C ALA A 216 -13.23 3.87 14.48
N ALA A 217 -13.60 2.73 15.10
CA ALA A 217 -14.09 2.70 16.48
C ALA A 217 -13.03 3.22 17.47
N LEU A 218 -11.81 2.70 17.41
CA LEU A 218 -10.73 3.11 18.32
C LEU A 218 -10.35 4.59 18.15
N ARG A 219 -10.32 5.09 16.91
CA ARG A 219 -10.09 6.53 16.67
C ARG A 219 -11.15 7.42 17.33
N THR A 220 -12.41 6.98 17.28
CA THR A 220 -13.52 7.71 17.90
C THR A 220 -13.36 7.72 19.42
N GLU A 221 -13.10 6.56 20.04
CA GLU A 221 -12.86 6.46 21.48
C GLU A 221 -11.71 7.36 21.96
N VAL A 222 -10.58 7.32 21.24
CA VAL A 222 -9.41 8.15 21.57
C VAL A 222 -9.73 9.64 21.44
N ALA A 223 -10.46 10.05 20.40
CA ALA A 223 -10.87 11.44 20.22
C ALA A 223 -11.77 11.93 21.36
N GLU A 224 -12.76 11.13 21.75
CA GLU A 224 -13.63 11.46 22.88
C GLU A 224 -12.86 11.54 24.20
N ARG A 225 -11.96 10.59 24.46
CA ARG A 225 -11.15 10.59 25.68
C ARG A 225 -10.27 11.84 25.75
N ARG A 226 -9.67 12.24 24.62
CA ARG A 226 -8.89 13.49 24.52
C ARG A 226 -9.76 14.72 24.80
N ARG A 227 -10.98 14.76 24.26
CA ARG A 227 -11.93 15.84 24.52
C ARG A 227 -12.29 15.94 26.01
N ARG A 228 -12.68 14.83 26.64
CA ARG A 228 -13.01 14.77 28.08
C ARG A 228 -11.84 15.25 28.95
N MET A 229 -10.62 14.85 28.63
CA MET A 229 -9.41 15.31 29.33
C MET A 229 -9.17 16.81 29.16
N ALA A 230 -9.41 17.37 27.97
CA ALA A 230 -9.26 18.79 27.70
C ALA A 230 -10.31 19.63 28.45
N GLU A 231 -11.56 19.17 28.52
CA GLU A 231 -12.64 19.82 29.26
C GLU A 231 -12.34 19.84 30.77
N ARG A 232 -11.88 18.73 31.35
CA ARG A 232 -11.45 18.67 32.76
C ARG A 232 -10.33 19.67 33.06
N ARG A 233 -9.30 19.74 32.20
CA ARG A 233 -8.19 20.69 32.35
C ARG A 233 -8.61 22.16 32.28
N ARG A 234 -9.71 22.48 31.56
CA ARG A 234 -10.27 23.83 31.51
C ARG A 234 -11.07 24.19 32.76
N ARG A 235 -11.73 23.19 33.38
CA ARG A 235 -12.49 23.37 34.63
C ARG A 235 -11.58 23.58 35.85
N ASP A 236 -10.40 22.96 35.84
CA ASP A 236 -9.43 23.01 36.93
C ASP A 236 -8.48 24.25 36.83
N ARG A 237 -8.70 25.17 35.89
CA ARG A 237 -7.97 26.43 35.71
C ARG A 237 -8.85 27.61 36.10
#